data_AF-A0A525KGL3-F1
#
_entry.id   AF-A0A525KGL3-F1
#
_cell.length_a   1.000
_cell.length_b   1.000
_cell.length_c   1.000
_cell.angle_alpha   90.00
_cell.angle_beta   90.00
_cell.angle_gamma   90.00
#
_symmetry.space_group_name_H-M   'P 1'
#
loop_
_entity.id
_entity.type
_entity.pdbx_description
1 polymer ?
#
loop_
_entity_poly.entity_id
_entity_poly.type
_entity_poly.pdbx_seq_one_letter_code
_entity_poly.pdbx_strand_id
1 'polypeptide(L)'
;MRILALAILAIGTIWATVPARAQMYAPDYPVCIQVYAPIQYIDCSYNSLAQCAATASGRAAECIVNPYYANAYQEPWGRRHRRHPRAY
;
A
#
# COMPACT_ATOMS: atom_id res chain seq x y z
N MET A 1 -29.75 4.37 36.35
CA MET A 1 -29.61 3.21 35.43
C MET A 1 -29.50 3.62 33.96
N ARG A 2 -30.40 4.45 33.41
CA ARG A 2 -30.37 4.87 31.98
C ARG A 2 -29.11 5.64 31.57
N ILE A 3 -28.65 6.56 32.42
CA ILE A 3 -27.51 7.44 32.12
C ILE A 3 -26.18 6.67 32.07
N LEU A 4 -26.00 5.69 32.96
CA LEU A 4 -24.83 4.79 32.94
C LEU A 4 -24.80 3.90 31.69
N ALA A 5 -25.95 3.41 31.24
CA ALA A 5 -26.05 2.62 30.01
C ALA A 5 -25.68 3.44 28.76
N LEU A 6 -26.09 4.70 28.71
CA LEU A 6 -25.73 5.62 27.61
C LEU A 6 -24.25 6.01 27.63
N ALA A 7 -23.66 6.18 28.83
CA ALA A 7 -22.23 6.46 28.98
C ALA A 7 -21.35 5.31 28.49
N ILE A 8 -21.74 4.05 28.76
CA ILE A 8 -21.02 2.86 28.29
C ILE A 8 -21.11 2.72 26.76
N LEU A 9 -22.27 3.00 26.17
CA LEU A 9 -22.45 3.01 24.70
C LEU A 9 -21.60 4.08 24.01
N ALA A 10 -21.44 5.27 24.61
CA ALA A 10 -20.65 6.35 24.03
C ALA A 10 -19.13 6.08 24.05
N ILE A 11 -18.63 5.28 25.00
CA ILE A 11 -17.19 4.92 25.07
C ILE A 11 -16.84 3.82 24.05
N GLY A 12 -17.79 2.94 23.72
CA GLY A 12 -17.58 1.83 22.78
C GLY A 12 -17.36 2.24 21.32
N THR A 13 -17.82 3.42 20.91
CA THR A 13 -17.78 3.87 19.50
C THR A 13 -16.44 4.49 19.08
N ILE A 14 -15.50 4.71 20.00
CA ILE A 14 -14.21 5.34 19.69
C ILE A 14 -13.18 4.31 19.14
N TRP A 15 -13.50 3.01 19.18
CA TRP A 15 -12.60 1.94 18.74
C TRP A 15 -12.82 1.47 17.30
N ALA A 16 -13.39 2.31 16.43
CA ALA A 16 -13.45 2.02 15.00
C ALA A 16 -12.25 2.65 14.30
N THR A 17 -11.56 1.85 13.49
CA THR A 17 -10.50 2.22 12.54
C THR A 17 -9.08 2.36 13.10
N VAL A 18 -8.59 1.35 13.83
CA VAL A 18 -7.16 1.01 13.66
C VAL A 18 -7.10 0.13 12.41
N PRO A 19 -6.46 0.56 11.30
CA PRO A 19 -6.26 -0.35 10.19
C PRO A 19 -5.48 -1.55 10.72
N ALA A 20 -6.07 -2.73 10.57
CA ALA A 20 -5.43 -3.97 10.95
C ALA A 20 -4.04 -3.97 10.30
N ARG A 21 -3.01 -4.13 11.12
CA ARG A 21 -1.59 -4.22 10.79
C ARG A 21 -1.34 -5.54 10.02
N ALA A 22 -2.05 -5.73 8.92
CA ALA A 22 -2.10 -6.93 8.10
C ALA A 22 -2.34 -6.58 6.63
N GLN A 23 -2.74 -5.34 6.34
CA GLN A 23 -2.77 -4.86 4.97
C GLN A 23 -1.36 -4.41 4.57
N MET A 24 -0.66 -5.34 3.92
CA MET A 24 0.59 -5.11 3.18
C MET A 24 0.45 -3.92 2.19
N TYR A 25 -0.78 -3.58 1.82
CA TYR A 25 -1.14 -2.46 0.98
C TYR A 25 -1.96 -1.41 1.73
N ALA A 26 -1.38 -0.23 1.95
CA ALA A 26 -2.08 0.90 2.57
C ALA A 26 -2.92 1.64 1.51
N PRO A 27 -4.25 1.69 1.62
CA PRO A 27 -5.13 2.24 0.58
C PRO A 27 -4.94 3.75 0.34
N ASP A 28 -4.29 4.46 1.26
CA ASP A 28 -4.06 5.91 1.18
C ASP A 28 -2.83 6.29 0.32
N TYR A 29 -1.96 5.33 -0.01
CA TYR A 29 -0.72 5.59 -0.73
C TYR A 29 -0.74 4.96 -2.13
N PRO A 30 -0.44 5.74 -3.20
CA PRO A 30 -0.47 5.24 -4.58
C PRO A 30 0.70 4.33 -4.94
N VAL A 31 1.80 4.34 -4.18
CA VAL A 31 3.03 3.61 -4.53
C VAL A 31 3.55 2.82 -3.34
N CYS A 32 4.02 1.62 -3.63
CA CYS A 32 4.63 0.71 -2.66
C CYS A 32 6.04 0.32 -3.07
N ILE A 33 6.89 0.04 -2.09
CA ILE A 33 8.18 -0.59 -2.29
C ILE A 33 8.09 -2.07 -1.92
N GLN A 34 8.56 -2.95 -2.81
CA GLN A 34 8.71 -4.37 -2.60
C GLN A 34 10.19 -4.69 -2.42
N VAL A 35 10.57 -5.20 -1.25
CA VAL A 35 11.97 -5.50 -0.93
C VAL A 35 12.19 -7.02 -1.02
N TYR A 36 13.21 -7.40 -1.78
CA TYR A 36 13.66 -8.77 -2.03
C TYR A 36 14.93 -9.09 -1.22
N ALA A 37 14.94 -8.72 0.06
CA ALA A 37 16.00 -9.08 1.01
C ALA A 37 15.69 -10.44 1.66
N PRO A 38 16.56 -10.99 2.54
CA PRO A 38 16.26 -12.22 3.27
C PRO A 38 14.90 -12.19 4.00
N ILE A 39 14.47 -10.98 4.40
CA ILE A 39 13.10 -10.70 4.81
C ILE A 39 12.43 -9.93 3.68
N GLN A 40 11.47 -10.57 3.04
CA GLN A 40 10.67 -9.95 1.99
C GLN A 40 9.49 -9.21 2.59
N TYR A 41 9.27 -7.98 2.16
CA TYR A 41 8.12 -7.19 2.59
C TYR A 41 7.73 -6.18 1.52
N ILE A 42 6.48 -5.73 1.61
CA ILE A 42 5.99 -4.60 0.84
C ILE A 42 5.56 -3.53 1.83
N ASP A 43 5.91 -2.29 1.52
CA ASP A 43 5.53 -1.11 2.29
C ASP A 43 4.96 -0.04 1.36
N CYS A 44 3.73 0.39 1.63
CA CYS A 44 3.01 1.39 0.86
C CYS A 44 2.94 2.68 1.68
N SER A 45 3.97 3.51 1.53
CA SER A 45 4.13 4.78 2.24
C SER A 45 4.60 5.91 1.30
N TYR A 46 4.51 5.68 -0.02
CA TYR A 46 5.04 6.59 -1.04
C TYR A 46 3.93 7.19 -1.90
N ASN A 47 4.10 8.47 -2.24
CA ASN A 47 3.16 9.22 -3.07
C ASN A 47 3.54 9.24 -4.56
N SER A 48 4.76 8.84 -4.91
CA SER A 48 5.22 8.81 -6.31
C SER A 48 6.29 7.74 -6.56
N LEU A 49 6.40 7.29 -7.80
CA LEU A 49 7.43 6.33 -8.22
C LEU A 49 8.83 6.91 -8.07
N ALA A 50 9.03 8.21 -8.34
CA ALA A 50 10.32 8.86 -8.18
C ALA A 50 10.78 8.87 -6.71
N GLN A 51 9.85 9.14 -5.78
CA GLN A 51 10.13 9.11 -4.35
C GLN A 51 10.49 7.68 -3.89
N CYS A 52 9.74 6.68 -4.34
CA CYS A 52 10.06 5.28 -4.05
C CYS A 52 11.41 4.86 -4.65
N ALA A 53 11.71 5.25 -5.90
CA ALA A 53 12.93 4.90 -6.59
C ALA A 53 14.18 5.45 -5.89
N ALA A 54 14.08 6.64 -5.31
CA ALA A 54 15.15 7.20 -4.48
C ALA A 54 15.47 6.27 -3.29
N THR A 55 14.45 5.71 -2.63
CA THR A 55 14.62 4.77 -1.51
C THR A 55 14.98 3.34 -1.95
N ALA A 56 14.52 2.90 -3.11
CA ALA A 56 14.86 1.59 -3.69
C ALA A 56 16.30 1.56 -4.24
N SER A 57 16.88 2.72 -4.56
CA SER A 57 18.24 2.81 -5.10
C SER A 57 19.26 2.12 -4.19
N GLY A 58 20.09 1.25 -4.78
CA GLY A 58 21.10 0.48 -4.05
C GLY A 58 20.56 -0.64 -3.15
N ARG A 59 19.25 -0.93 -3.17
CA ARG A 59 18.63 -2.05 -2.44
C ARG A 59 18.11 -3.08 -3.44
N ALA A 60 18.00 -4.34 -3.02
CA ALA A 60 17.24 -5.34 -3.74
C ALA A 60 15.74 -5.04 -3.54
N ALA A 61 15.23 -3.99 -4.19
CA ALA A 61 13.87 -3.52 -4.03
C ALA A 61 13.31 -2.96 -5.35
N GLU A 62 12.00 -3.06 -5.51
CA GLU A 62 11.25 -2.60 -6.68
C GLU A 62 10.07 -1.73 -6.25
N CYS A 63 9.71 -0.75 -7.06
CA CYS A 63 8.57 0.12 -6.80
C CYS A 63 7.38 -0.32 -7.65
N ILE A 64 6.25 -0.56 -7.00
CA ILE A 64 5.01 -1.01 -7.64
C ILE A 64 3.87 -0.01 -7.37
N VAL A 65 2.97 0.14 -8.33
CA VAL A 65 1.74 0.92 -8.14
C VAL A 65 0.80 0.14 -7.22
N ASN A 66 0.23 0.81 -6.23
CA ASN A 66 -0.70 0.20 -5.30
C ASN A 66 -2.05 -0.06 -5.99
N PRO A 67 -2.47 -1.31 -6.20
CA PRO A 67 -3.75 -1.61 -6.86
C PRO A 67 -4.97 -1.23 -6.01
N TYR A 68 -4.79 -1.01 -4.70
CA TYR A 68 -5.86 -0.67 -3.75
C TYR A 68 -5.98 0.84 -3.51
N TYR A 69 -5.10 1.65 -4.10
CA TYR A 69 -5.25 3.10 -4.05
C TYR A 69 -6.50 3.50 -4.84
N ALA A 70 -7.37 4.35 -4.27
CA ALA A 70 -8.73 4.65 -4.74
C ALA A 70 -8.85 5.14 -6.20
N ASN A 71 -7.73 5.32 -6.91
CA ASN A 71 -7.66 5.75 -8.31
C ASN A 71 -6.72 4.89 -9.19
N ALA A 72 -6.19 3.76 -8.71
CA ALA A 72 -5.27 2.90 -9.47
C ALA A 72 -5.90 2.30 -10.75
N TYR A 73 -7.24 2.31 -10.84
CA TYR A 73 -7.99 1.81 -11.99
C TYR A 73 -8.09 2.78 -13.18
N GLN A 74 -7.46 3.97 -13.11
CA GLN A 74 -7.44 4.93 -14.22
C GLN A 74 -6.22 4.81 -15.14
N GLU A 75 -5.37 3.79 -14.99
CA GLU A 75 -4.47 3.38 -16.08
C GLU A 75 -5.18 2.39 -17.01
N PRO A 76 -5.36 2.71 -18.30
CA PRO A 76 -5.78 1.72 -19.27
C PRO A 76 -4.66 0.68 -19.34
N TRP A 77 -4.99 -0.57 -19.01
CA TRP A 77 -4.19 -1.79 -19.17
C TRP A 77 -3.81 -2.07 -20.66
N GLY A 78 -3.25 -1.09 -21.36
CA GLY A 78 -3.11 -1.04 -22.81
C GLY A 78 -1.71 -0.74 -23.32
N ARG A 79 -0.74 -0.35 -22.48
CA ARG A 79 0.66 -0.28 -22.92
C ARG A 79 1.42 -1.54 -22.53
N ARG A 80 1.21 -2.55 -23.39
CA ARG A 80 2.15 -3.65 -23.65
C ARG A 80 3.58 -3.17 -23.47
N HIS A 81 4.19 -3.47 -22.33
CA HIS A 81 5.63 -3.55 -22.24
C HIS A 81 6.05 -4.61 -23.27
N ARG A 82 6.71 -4.12 -24.32
CA ARG A 82 7.32 -4.93 -25.38
C ARG A 82 8.04 -6.10 -24.72
N ARG A 83 7.63 -7.31 -25.08
CA ARG A 83 8.42 -8.52 -24.86
C ARG A 83 9.86 -8.23 -25.25
N HIS A 84 10.77 -8.26 -24.30
CA HIS A 84 12.19 -8.47 -24.62
C HIS A 84 12.30 -9.90 -25.17
N PRO A 85 12.67 -10.09 -26.44
CA PRO A 85 13.07 -11.40 -26.91
C PRO A 85 14.43 -11.69 -26.26
N ARG A 86 14.50 -12.76 -25.46
CA ARG A 86 15.77 -13.37 -25.07
C ARG A 86 16.51 -13.76 -26.35
N ALA A 87 17.66 -13.16 -26.59
CA ALA A 87 18.64 -13.67 -27.54
C ALA A 87 19.64 -14.53 -26.75
N TYR A 88 19.89 -15.71 -27.29
CA TYR A 88 20.85 -16.72 -26.82
C TYR A 88 22.28 -16.21 -26.97
#